data_AF-A0A2H4REA2-F1
#
_entry.id   AF-A0A2H4REA2-F1
#
_cell.length_a   1.000
_cell.length_b   1.000
_cell.length_c   1.000
_cell.angle_alpha   90.00
_cell.angle_beta   90.00
_cell.angle_gamma   90.00
#
_symmetry.space_group_name_H-M   'P 1'
#
loop_
_entity.id
_entity.type
_entity.pdbx_description
1 polymer ?
#
loop_
_entity_poly.entity_id
_entity_poly.type
_entity_poly.pdbx_seq_one_letter_code
_entity_poly.pdbx_strand_id
1 'polypeptide(L)'
;MAVPKKRTSASKKRIHKNVWKRKGYWTVLKAFSLGKSLSSGNSKGFFVRQTNKISNLGKSLSSGNSKGFFVRQTNKISNKT
;
A
#
# COMPACT_ATOMS: atom_id res chain seq x y z
N MET A 1 21.54 19.44 24.56
CA MET A 1 20.22 18.93 24.13
C MET A 1 19.17 19.36 25.14
N ALA A 2 17.95 19.70 24.69
CA ALA A 2 16.87 20.07 25.61
C ALA A 2 16.30 18.82 26.33
N VAL A 3 16.23 18.88 27.65
CA VAL A 3 15.71 17.79 28.51
C VAL A 3 14.30 18.13 28.97
N PRO A 4 13.32 17.20 28.85
CA PRO A 4 11.95 17.46 29.29
C PRO A 4 11.90 17.61 30.81
N LYS A 5 11.40 18.75 31.29
CA LYS A 5 11.32 19.06 32.72
C LYS A 5 10.30 18.20 33.48
N LYS A 6 9.25 17.74 32.79
CA LYS A 6 8.14 16.95 33.35
C LYS A 6 7.67 15.91 32.34
N ARG A 7 7.09 14.81 32.84
CA ARG A 7 6.45 13.80 31.98
C ARG A 7 5.17 14.33 31.37
N THR A 8 4.84 13.87 30.17
CA THR A 8 3.56 14.18 29.53
C THR A 8 2.41 13.46 30.25
N SER A 9 1.25 14.12 30.33
CA SER A 9 0.04 13.50 30.87
C SER A 9 -0.41 12.34 29.97
N ALA A 10 -1.15 11.39 30.54
CA ALA A 10 -1.65 10.23 29.79
C ALA A 10 -2.54 10.64 28.60
N SER A 11 -3.40 11.64 28.79
CA SER A 11 -4.25 12.20 27.73
C SER A 11 -3.41 12.76 26.58
N LYS A 12 -2.43 13.64 26.88
CA LYS A 12 -1.56 14.23 25.86
C LYS A 12 -0.78 13.16 25.08
N LYS A 13 -0.24 12.16 25.78
CA LYS A 13 0.44 11.00 25.16
C LYS A 13 -0.49 10.23 24.20
N ARG A 14 -1.76 10.00 24.56
CA ARG A 14 -2.74 9.31 23.70
C ARG A 14 -3.05 10.11 22.44
N ILE A 15 -3.21 11.44 22.54
CA ILE A 15 -3.46 12.32 21.39
C ILE A 15 -2.31 12.23 20.37
N HIS A 16 -1.05 12.33 20.81
CA HIS A 16 0.10 12.21 19.91
C HIS A 16 0.14 10.85 19.19
N LYS A 17 -0.20 9.76 19.90
CA LYS A 17 -0.30 8.42 19.27
C LYS A 17 -1.45 8.32 18.28
N ASN A 18 -2.59 8.94 18.57
CA ASN A 18 -3.76 8.93 17.67
C ASN A 18 -3.48 9.70 16.38
N VAL A 19 -2.73 10.82 16.43
CA VAL A 19 -2.29 11.54 15.23
C VAL A 19 -1.45 10.64 14.34
N TRP A 20 -0.53 9.85 14.92
CA TRP A 20 0.27 8.90 14.16
C TRP A 20 -0.57 7.77 13.57
N LYS A 21 -1.47 7.16 14.36
CA LYS A 21 -2.37 6.09 13.89
C LYS A 21 -3.33 6.55 12.79
N ARG A 22 -3.83 7.79 12.87
CA ARG A 22 -4.77 8.36 11.89
C ARG A 22 -4.18 8.45 10.48
N LYS A 23 -2.85 8.56 10.34
CA LYS A 23 -2.19 8.57 9.03
C LYS A 23 -2.42 7.29 8.22
N GLY A 24 -2.60 6.15 8.88
CA GLY A 24 -2.87 4.87 8.20
C GLY A 24 -4.29 4.72 7.65
N TYR A 25 -5.24 5.53 8.13
CA TYR A 25 -6.66 5.40 7.77
C TYR A 25 -6.89 5.55 6.25
N TRP A 26 -6.28 6.54 5.63
CA TRP A 26 -6.38 6.76 4.18
C TRP A 26 -5.78 5.62 3.36
N THR A 27 -4.69 5.03 3.85
CA THR A 27 -4.08 3.84 3.22
C THR A 27 -5.00 2.64 3.31
N VAL A 28 -5.65 2.42 4.46
CA VAL A 28 -6.61 1.33 4.65
C VAL A 28 -7.83 1.50 3.74
N LEU A 29 -8.39 2.70 3.63
CA LEU A 29 -9.52 2.97 2.73
C LEU A 29 -9.18 2.67 1.27
N LYS A 30 -8.03 3.14 0.80
CA LYS A 30 -7.55 2.88 -0.57
C LYS A 30 -7.30 1.38 -0.79
N ALA A 31 -6.68 0.69 0.18
CA ALA A 31 -6.42 -0.74 0.11
C ALA A 31 -7.70 -1.59 0.13
N PHE A 32 -8.69 -1.21 0.94
CA PHE A 32 -9.98 -1.91 1.03
C PHE A 32 -10.77 -1.79 -0.28
N SER A 33 -10.88 -0.57 -0.83
CA SER A 33 -11.48 -0.34 -2.15
C SER A 33 -10.76 -1.14 -3.25
N LEU A 34 -9.43 -1.17 -3.21
CA LEU A 34 -8.61 -1.94 -4.13
C LEU A 34 -8.86 -3.46 -4.01
N GLY A 35 -8.89 -4.01 -2.80
CA GLY A 35 -9.15 -5.44 -2.56
C GLY A 35 -10.52 -5.88 -3.06
N LYS A 36 -11.57 -5.05 -2.87
CA LYS A 36 -12.90 -5.32 -3.41
C LYS A 36 -12.92 -5.31 -4.94
N SER A 37 -12.19 -4.38 -5.57
CA SER A 37 -12.05 -4.34 -7.04
C SER A 37 -11.30 -5.55 -7.59
N LEU A 38 -10.29 -6.05 -6.88
CA LEU A 38 -9.54 -7.24 -7.29
C LEU A 38 -10.37 -8.53 -7.12
N SER A 39 -11.13 -8.63 -6.03
CA SER A 39 -11.95 -9.80 -5.72
C SER A 39 -13.05 -10.07 -6.74
N SER A 40 -13.53 -9.05 -7.47
CA SER A 40 -14.61 -9.21 -8.44
C SER A 40 -14.15 -9.74 -9.80
N GLY A 41 -12.83 -9.83 -10.07
CA GLY A 41 -12.27 -10.38 -11.31
C GLY A 41 -12.59 -9.60 -12.61
N ASN A 42 -13.47 -8.60 -12.54
CA ASN A 42 -13.95 -7.84 -13.68
C ASN A 42 -13.05 -6.64 -14.04
N SER A 43 -12.04 -6.34 -13.22
CA SER A 43 -11.16 -5.18 -13.41
C SER A 43 -10.07 -5.48 -14.45
N LYS A 44 -10.23 -4.95 -15.68
CA LYS A 44 -9.27 -5.11 -16.79
C LYS A 44 -7.93 -4.35 -16.63
N GLY A 45 -7.81 -3.50 -15.61
CA GLY A 45 -6.66 -2.61 -15.40
C GLY A 45 -5.72 -3.01 -14.25
N PHE A 46 -6.04 -4.05 -13.48
CA PHE A 46 -5.23 -4.53 -12.36
C PHE A 46 -4.78 -5.97 -12.60
N PHE A 47 -3.48 -6.17 -12.84
CA PHE A 47 -2.89 -7.50 -13.05
C PHE A 47 -2.19 -7.97 -11.78
N VAL A 48 -2.77 -8.95 -11.09
CA VAL A 48 -2.10 -9.67 -10.00
C VAL A 48 -1.38 -10.85 -10.63
N ARG A 49 -0.04 -10.91 -10.51
CA ARG A 49 0.73 -12.07 -10.96
C ARG A 49 0.29 -13.29 -10.15
N GLN A 50 -0.45 -14.20 -10.78
CA GLN A 50 -0.61 -15.55 -10.24
C GLN A 50 0.75 -16.23 -10.36
N THR A 51 1.46 -16.40 -9.24
CA THR A 51 2.58 -17.34 -9.19
C THR A 51 1.96 -18.73 -9.20
N ASN A 52 1.60 -19.19 -10.39
CA ASN A 52 1.24 -20.59 -10.59
C ASN A 52 2.41 -21.41 -10.08
N LYS A 53 2.20 -22.24 -9.05
CA LYS A 53 3.09 -23.39 -8.82
C LYS A 53 3.17 -24.09 -10.16
N ILE A 54 4.38 -24.25 -10.67
CA ILE A 54 4.63 -24.70 -12.04
C ILE A 54 4.06 -26.11 -12.19
N SER A 55 2.87 -26.21 -12.75
CA SER A 55 2.37 -27.40 -13.43
C SER A 55 1.99 -26.96 -14.84
N ASN A 56 3.01 -27.03 -15.69
CA ASN A 56 3.00 -27.00 -17.15
C ASN A 56 1.62 -27.00 -17.80
N LEU A 57 1.21 -25.90 -18.42
CA LEU A 57 0.71 -25.90 -19.80
C LEU A 57 0.54 -24.46 -20.29
N GLY A 58 1.10 -24.17 -21.46
CA GLY A 58 1.13 -22.84 -22.06
C GLY A 58 -0.26 -22.24 -22.23
N LYS A 59 -0.37 -20.94 -21.92
CA LYS A 59 -1.43 -20.07 -22.44
C LYS A 59 -0.81 -18.72 -22.81
N SER A 60 -1.04 -18.34 -24.05
CA SER A 60 -0.48 -17.17 -24.73
C SER A 60 -0.88 -15.87 -24.04
N LEU A 61 0.09 -14.97 -23.91
CA LEU A 61 -0.11 -13.63 -23.37
C LEU A 61 -0.66 -12.72 -24.48
N SER A 62 -1.98 -12.55 -24.51
CA SER A 62 -2.60 -11.45 -25.26
C SER A 62 -2.36 -10.14 -24.50
N SER A 63 -1.30 -9.42 -24.87
CA SER A 63 -1.03 -8.07 -24.39
C SER A 63 -1.91 -7.06 -25.13
N GLY A 64 -3.21 -7.08 -24.85
CA GLY A 64 -4.14 -6.04 -25.29
C GLY A 64 -4.03 -4.82 -24.39
N ASN A 65 -3.59 -3.70 -24.96
CA ASN A 65 -3.53 -2.35 -24.39
C ASN A 65 -4.59 -2.06 -23.31
N SER A 66 -4.23 -2.20 -22.03
CA SER A 66 -4.98 -1.59 -20.94
C SER A 66 -4.11 -0.51 -20.30
N LYS A 67 -4.59 0.75 -20.36
CA LYS A 67 -4.04 1.88 -19.61
C LYS A 67 -4.37 1.66 -18.13
N GLY A 68 -3.74 0.67 -17.51
CA GLY A 68 -3.88 0.35 -16.10
C GLY A 68 -3.12 1.34 -15.22
N PHE A 69 -3.65 1.65 -14.04
CA PHE A 69 -2.92 2.38 -13.01
C PHE A 69 -1.71 1.54 -12.56
N PHE A 70 -0.54 1.80 -13.16
CA PHE A 70 0.72 1.23 -12.70
C PHE A 70 1.10 1.89 -11.36
N VAL A 71 0.96 1.15 -10.26
CA VAL A 71 1.65 1.52 -9.02
C VAL A 71 3.15 1.25 -9.24
N ARG A 72 3.89 2.30 -9.59
CA ARG A 72 5.36 2.27 -9.58
C ARG A 72 5.83 2.13 -8.12
N GLN A 73 6.53 1.04 -7.80
CA GLN A 73 7.36 1.00 -6.60
C GLN A 73 8.43 2.09 -6.74
N THR A 74 8.44 3.07 -5.86
CA THR A 74 9.50 4.08 -5.81
C THR A 74 10.63 3.55 -4.95
N ASN A 75 11.74 3.16 -5.58
CA ASN A 75 13.00 2.97 -4.87
C ASN A 75 13.48 4.34 -4.41
N LYS A 76 13.42 4.59 -3.11
CA LYS A 76 13.86 5.82 -2.48
C LYS A 76 15.39 5.87 -2.53
N ILE A 77 15.95 6.62 -3.48
CA ILE A 77 17.39 6.88 -3.54
C ILE A 77 17.72 7.81 -2.36
N SER A 78 18.37 7.25 -1.34
CA SER A 78 18.95 8.04 -0.25
C SER A 78 20.29 8.61 -0.72
N ASN A 79 20.31 9.89 -1.09
CA ASN A 79 21.58 10.59 -1.19
C ASN A 79 21.91 11.15 0.18
N LYS A 80 22.93 10.54 0.77
CA LYS A 80 23.59 10.94 2.01
C LYS A 80 24.59 12.04 1.66
N THR A 81 24.38 13.23 2.23
CA THR A 81 25.42 14.21 2.55
C THR A 81 25.12 14.71 3.94
#